data_AF-A0A965ULW4-F1
#
_entry.id   AF-A0A965ULW4-F1
#
_cell.length_a   1.000
_cell.length_b   1.000
_cell.length_c   1.000
_cell.angle_alpha   90.00
_cell.angle_beta   90.00
_cell.angle_gamma   90.00
#
_symmetry.space_group_name_H-M   'P 1'
#
loop_
_entity.id
_entity.type
_entity.pdbx_description
1 polymer ?
#
loop_
_entity_poly.entity_id
_entity_poly.type
_entity_poly.pdbx_seq_one_letter_code
_entity_poly.pdbx_strand_id
1 'polypeptide(L)'
;MKIELKNITYNIAMSEETIMFSADIYVDGVRTAHVHNHGTGGCNHIHEYEGMKERLEAAERFCLNMPPANYMDYSINMNLDLYVDELLHKHMILTQII
;
A
#
# COMPACT_ATOMS: atom_id res chain seq x y z
N MET A 1 2.08 -13.34 -7.82
CA MET A 1 2.77 -12.91 -6.60
C MET A 1 1.71 -12.51 -5.59
N LYS A 2 1.89 -12.83 -4.31
CA LYS A 2 0.97 -12.43 -3.24
C LYS A 2 1.61 -11.29 -2.44
N ILE A 3 0.94 -10.15 -2.40
CA ILE A 3 1.36 -8.99 -1.62
C ILE A 3 0.32 -8.76 -0.52
N GLU A 4 0.80 -8.58 0.71
CA GLU A 4 -0.03 -8.43 1.90
C GLU A 4 0.51 -7.32 2.80
N LEU A 5 -0.38 -6.62 3.51
CA LEU A 5 -0.02 -5.72 4.59
C LEU A 5 -0.18 -6.43 5.93
N LYS A 6 0.80 -6.26 6.82
CA LYS A 6 0.75 -6.74 8.22
C LYS A 6 1.19 -5.63 9.17
N ASN A 7 0.91 -5.82 10.45
CA ASN A 7 1.23 -4.85 11.51
C ASN A 7 0.69 -3.44 11.20
N ILE A 8 -0.53 -3.40 10.66
CA ILE A 8 -1.18 -2.16 10.23
C ILE A 8 -1.57 -1.35 11.47
N THR A 9 -1.16 -0.09 11.49
CA THR A 9 -1.58 0.92 12.46
C THR A 9 -2.02 2.16 11.70
N TYR A 10 -3.05 2.86 12.18
CA TYR A 10 -3.58 4.06 11.51
C TYR A 10 -4.13 5.04 12.54
N ASN A 11 -4.25 6.31 12.13
CA ASN A 11 -4.83 7.37 12.96
C ASN A 11 -5.74 8.27 12.13
N ILE A 12 -7.04 7.96 12.13
CA ILE A 12 -8.06 8.71 11.38
C ILE A 12 -8.20 10.15 11.90
N ALA A 13 -8.04 10.36 13.21
CA ALA A 13 -8.17 11.70 13.80
C ALA A 13 -7.04 12.66 13.40
N MET A 14 -5.90 12.11 12.92
CA MET A 14 -4.78 12.88 12.38
C MET A 14 -4.67 12.79 10.85
N SER A 15 -5.67 12.19 10.19
CA SER A 15 -5.75 12.14 8.73
C SER A 15 -6.46 13.41 8.24
N GLU A 16 -5.85 14.13 7.30
CA GLU A 16 -6.39 15.37 6.72
C GLU A 16 -6.93 15.15 5.30
N GLU A 17 -6.18 14.44 4.45
CA GLU A 17 -6.55 14.15 3.05
C GLU A 17 -6.41 12.66 2.74
N THR A 18 -5.24 12.08 3.03
CA THR A 18 -4.99 10.64 2.96
C THR A 18 -5.09 10.02 4.35
N ILE A 19 -5.16 8.69 4.43
CA ILE A 19 -5.16 8.00 5.72
C ILE A 19 -3.74 8.06 6.29
N MET A 20 -3.58 8.55 7.52
CA MET A 20 -2.33 8.41 8.27
C MET A 20 -2.20 6.97 8.74
N PHE A 21 -1.19 6.24 8.25
CA PHE A 21 -0.96 4.85 8.63
C PHE A 21 0.52 4.45 8.57
N SER A 22 0.83 3.30 9.16
CA SER A 22 2.05 2.55 8.90
C SER A 22 1.78 1.05 8.90
N ALA A 23 2.54 0.31 8.09
CA ALA A 23 2.43 -1.14 7.97
C ALA A 23 3.74 -1.75 7.45
N ASP A 24 3.80 -3.08 7.46
CA ASP A 24 4.84 -3.84 6.77
C ASP A 24 4.27 -4.50 5.52
N ILE A 25 4.95 -4.36 4.38
CA ILE A 25 4.67 -5.05 3.14
C ILE A 25 5.32 -6.43 3.17
N TYR A 26 4.51 -7.48 2.95
CA TYR A 26 4.95 -8.85 2.78
C TYR A 26 4.75 -9.29 1.33
N VAL A 27 5.81 -9.82 0.70
CA VAL A 27 5.77 -10.36 -0.66
C VAL A 27 6.05 -11.85 -0.60
N ASP A 28 5.06 -12.65 -1.01
CA ASP A 28 5.05 -14.12 -0.92
C ASP A 28 5.42 -14.62 0.50
N GLY A 29 4.89 -13.93 1.52
CA GLY A 29 5.11 -14.27 2.92
C GLY A 29 6.42 -13.74 3.54
N VAL A 30 7.27 -13.05 2.77
CA VAL A 30 8.54 -12.46 3.25
C VAL A 30 8.35 -10.97 3.56
N ARG A 31 8.72 -10.53 4.76
CA ARG A 31 8.72 -9.11 5.17
C ARG A 31 9.71 -8.33 4.30
N THR A 32 9.21 -7.45 3.44
CA THR A 32 9.97 -6.87 2.32
C THR A 32 10.23 -5.38 2.51
N ALA A 33 9.25 -4.61 2.96
CA ALA A 33 9.38 -3.17 3.14
C ALA A 33 8.50 -2.65 4.28
N HIS A 34 8.87 -1.51 4.84
CA HIS A 34 8.00 -0.68 5.66
C HIS A 34 7.27 0.32 4.76
N VAL A 35 6.01 0.60 5.05
CA VAL A 35 5.24 1.63 4.35
C VAL A 35 4.51 2.51 5.35
N HIS A 36 4.50 3.82 5.10
CA HIS A 36 3.69 4.76 5.88
C HIS A 36 3.18 5.94 5.04
N ASN A 37 2.15 6.60 5.54
CA ASN A 37 1.65 7.87 5.01
C ASN A 37 1.38 8.83 6.16
N HIS A 38 1.66 10.12 5.97
CA HIS A 38 1.47 11.14 6.99
C HIS A 38 0.02 11.62 7.10
N GLY A 39 -0.84 11.26 6.16
CA GLY A 39 -2.26 11.63 6.15
C GLY A 39 -2.55 13.01 5.57
N THR A 40 -1.55 13.69 5.01
CA THR A 40 -1.66 15.06 4.48
C THR A 40 -1.68 15.11 2.95
N GLY A 41 -2.08 14.01 2.29
CA GLY A 41 -2.04 13.88 0.84
C GLY A 41 -0.76 13.21 0.32
N GLY A 42 -0.72 12.94 -0.98
CA GLY A 42 0.44 12.39 -1.68
C GLY A 42 0.64 10.88 -1.53
N CYS A 43 1.74 10.40 -2.13
CA CYS A 43 2.11 8.98 -2.19
C CYS A 43 2.57 8.43 -0.84
N ASN A 44 2.49 7.11 -0.69
CA ASN A 44 3.05 6.42 0.45
C ASN A 44 4.59 6.41 0.41
N HIS A 45 5.19 6.47 1.60
CA HIS A 45 6.61 6.32 1.79
C HIS A 45 6.94 4.84 1.99
N ILE A 46 7.47 4.20 0.95
CA ILE A 46 7.86 2.79 0.96
C ILE A 46 9.39 2.69 1.09
N HIS A 47 9.85 1.95 2.09
CA HIS A 47 11.26 1.73 2.36
C HIS A 47 11.54 0.23 2.51
N GLU A 48 12.36 -0.34 1.63
CA GLU A 48 12.75 -1.74 1.74
C GLU A 48 13.55 -2.02 3.02
N TYR A 49 13.43 -3.25 3.52
CA TYR A 49 14.39 -3.77 4.48
C TYR A 49 15.70 -4.14 3.78
N GLU A 50 16.77 -4.25 4.57
CA GLU A 50 18.09 -4.63 4.06
C GLU A 50 18.02 -5.93 3.24
N GLY A 51 18.61 -5.89 2.04
CA GLY A 51 18.63 -7.03 1.10
C GLY A 51 17.30 -7.28 0.36
N MET A 52 16.24 -6.52 0.62
CA MET A 52 14.91 -6.77 0.02
C MET A 52 14.61 -5.99 -1.26
N LYS A 53 15.54 -5.14 -1.72
CA LYS A 53 15.35 -4.27 -2.90
C LYS A 53 14.82 -5.01 -4.12
N GLU A 54 15.45 -6.11 -4.53
CA GLU A 54 15.03 -6.87 -5.72
C GLU A 54 13.61 -7.42 -5.59
N ARG A 55 13.23 -7.86 -4.38
CA ARG A 55 11.88 -8.36 -4.08
C ARG A 55 10.85 -7.24 -4.11
N LEU A 56 11.19 -6.05 -3.61
CA LEU A 56 10.34 -4.88 -3.69
C LEU A 56 10.14 -4.43 -5.14
N GLU A 57 11.21 -4.37 -5.93
CA GLU A 57 11.13 -4.05 -7.36
C GLU A 57 10.34 -5.10 -8.15
N ALA A 58 10.41 -6.38 -7.77
CA ALA A 58 9.59 -7.42 -8.36
C ALA A 58 8.10 -7.23 -8.04
N ALA A 59 7.77 -6.77 -6.83
CA ALA A 59 6.40 -6.40 -6.44
C ALA A 59 5.90 -5.18 -7.24
N GLU A 60 6.73 -4.15 -7.40
CA GLU A 60 6.41 -3.00 -8.26
C GLU A 60 6.11 -3.42 -9.70
N ARG A 61 7.00 -4.22 -10.31
CA ARG A 61 6.77 -4.76 -11.67
C ARG A 61 5.50 -5.60 -11.77
N PHE A 62 5.19 -6.37 -10.73
CA PHE A 62 3.96 -7.16 -10.70
C PHE A 62 2.72 -6.25 -10.69
N CYS A 63 2.70 -5.21 -9.87
CA CYS A 63 1.61 -4.23 -9.82
C CYS A 63 1.47 -3.46 -11.14
N LEU A 64 2.57 -3.05 -11.78
CA LEU A 64 2.56 -2.36 -13.09
C LEU A 64 1.94 -3.18 -14.23
N ASN A 65 1.85 -4.51 -14.10
CA ASN A 65 1.21 -5.39 -15.09
C ASN A 65 -0.25 -5.72 -14.76
N MET A 66 -0.80 -5.17 -13.68
CA MET A 66 -2.21 -5.34 -13.34
C MET A 66 -3.11 -4.43 -14.19
N PRO A 67 -4.42 -4.75 -14.31
CA PRO A 67 -5.38 -3.82 -14.86
C PRO A 67 -5.32 -2.47 -14.13
N PRO A 68 -5.50 -1.33 -14.84
CA PRO A 68 -5.65 -0.03 -14.21
C PRO A 68 -6.77 -0.01 -13.17
N ALA A 69 -6.59 0.75 -12.09
CA ALA A 69 -7.66 1.06 -11.17
C ALA A 69 -8.60 2.10 -11.82
N ASN A 70 -9.89 1.80 -11.86
CA ASN A 70 -10.90 2.69 -12.44
C ASN A 70 -11.59 3.49 -11.34
N TYR A 71 -11.51 4.81 -11.43
CA TYR A 71 -12.11 5.77 -10.52
C TYR A 71 -13.08 6.66 -11.30
N MET A 72 -14.37 6.34 -11.21
CA MET A 72 -15.43 7.02 -11.98
C MET A 72 -15.05 7.11 -13.47
N ASP A 73 -14.70 8.30 -13.96
CA ASP A 73 -14.40 8.59 -15.37
C ASP A 73 -12.90 8.52 -15.71
N TYR A 74 -12.04 8.16 -14.75
CA TYR A 74 -10.59 8.12 -14.94
C TYR A 74 -10.02 6.74 -14.60
N SER A 75 -8.99 6.34 -15.34
CA SER A 75 -8.21 5.12 -15.07
C SER A 75 -6.79 5.49 -14.68
N ILE A 76 -6.30 4.92 -13.58
CA ILE A 76 -4.92 5.13 -13.11
C ILE A 76 -4.18 3.81 -13.27
N ASN A 77 -3.02 3.85 -13.94
CA ASN A 77 -2.16 2.68 -14.05
C ASN A 77 -1.74 2.21 -12.67
N MET A 78 -1.87 0.90 -12.43
CA MET A 78 -1.53 0.32 -11.15
C MET A 78 -0.01 0.39 -10.91
N ASN A 79 0.39 0.59 -9.66
CA ASN A 79 1.76 0.50 -9.16
C ASN A 79 1.71 -0.03 -7.71
N LEU A 80 2.86 -0.23 -7.05
CA LEU A 80 2.86 -0.74 -5.68
C LEU A 80 2.21 0.23 -4.70
N ASP A 81 2.41 1.54 -4.90
CA ASP A 81 1.84 2.60 -4.06
C ASP A 81 0.30 2.52 -4.01
N LEU A 82 -0.35 2.54 -5.18
CA LEU A 82 -1.79 2.43 -5.30
C LEU A 82 -2.33 1.09 -4.81
N TYR A 83 -1.57 0.01 -5.05
CA TYR A 83 -1.96 -1.32 -4.58
C TYR A 83 -1.91 -1.43 -3.05
N VAL A 84 -0.98 -0.73 -2.40
CA VAL A 84 -0.95 -0.62 -0.93
C VAL A 84 -2.22 0.07 -0.42
N ASP A 85 -2.66 1.14 -1.07
CA ASP A 85 -3.91 1.83 -0.70
C ASP A 85 -5.13 0.91 -0.84
N GLU A 86 -5.22 0.11 -1.92
CA GLU A 86 -6.30 -0.87 -2.09
C GLU A 86 -6.30 -1.93 -0.98
N LEU A 87 -5.11 -2.42 -0.58
CA LEU A 87 -4.98 -3.38 0.52
C LEU A 87 -5.39 -2.77 1.87
N LEU A 88 -4.97 -1.53 2.13
CA LEU A 88 -5.33 -0.80 3.34
C LEU A 88 -6.85 -0.56 3.39
N HIS A 89 -7.42 -0.03 2.32
CA HIS A 89 -8.86 0.23 2.22
C HIS A 89 -9.67 -1.06 2.45
N LYS A 90 -9.28 -2.15 1.77
CA LYS A 90 -9.92 -3.45 1.96
C LYS A 90 -9.83 -3.93 3.41
N HIS A 91 -8.67 -3.76 4.06
CA HIS A 91 -8.50 -4.10 5.48
C HIS A 91 -9.48 -3.30 6.35
N MET A 92 -9.61 -2.00 6.09
CA MET A 92 -10.46 -1.11 6.89
C MET A 92 -11.95 -1.37 6.73
N ILE A 93 -12.43 -1.68 5.52
CA ILE A 93 -13.81 -2.14 5.30
C ILE A 93 -14.07 -3.43 6.09
N LEU A 94 -13.18 -4.41 5.99
CA LEU A 94 -13.36 -5.72 6.65
C LEU A 94 -13.34 -5.63 8.18
N THR A 95 -12.72 -4.59 8.72
CA THR A 95 -12.59 -4.34 10.16
C THR A 95 -13.55 -3.25 10.66
N GLN A 96 -14.46 -2.75 9.80
CA GLN A 96 -15.49 -1.75 10.13
C GLN A 96 -14.91 -0.45 10.71
N ILE A 97 -13.72 -0.05 10.25
CA ILE A 97 -13.07 1.19 10.67
C ILE A 97 -13.65 2.39 9.90
N ILE A 98 -14.06 2.15 8.65
CA ILE A 98 -14.73 3.09 7.74
C ILE A 98 -15.89 2.41 7.02
#